data_AF-A0A9X0DBD9-F1
#
_entry.id   AF-A0A9X0DBD9-F1
#
_cell.length_a   1.000
_cell.length_b   1.000
_cell.length_c   1.000
_cell.angle_alpha   90.00
_cell.angle_beta   90.00
_cell.angle_gamma   90.00
#
_symmetry.space_group_name_H-M   'P 1'
#
loop_
_entity.id
_entity.type
_entity.pdbx_description
1 polymer ?
#
loop_
_entity_poly.entity_id
_entity_poly.type
_entity_poly.pdbx_seq_one_letter_code
_entity_poly.pdbx_strand_id
1 'polypeptide(L)'
;MEYPKILCAAIFVVMLSSAALSAPLMSTTELLIRLELAPSLANATTEMKNVYPFIASNTNLQDTMLLLGMVHTQICTKNMQLKDKLSVAYIKLSNFISPLYMAYSYEEIQGPQHNVLTQLLMATSFYLNSTASTLRHEILKNGFSVPGGQNLSEAQLDHYTRQYLQALVDNKLVTLVITDDVVKVYRNYAILYTLNDVIKQVYTCVTASQDAIDYQTFQKATQTSTQSNSPTEN
;
A
#
# COMPACT_ATOMS: atom_id res chain seq x y z
N MET A 1 -1.74 -16.70 26.75
CA MET A 1 -2.80 -16.34 25.78
C MET A 1 -2.19 -16.35 24.40
N GLU A 2 -2.26 -17.48 23.69
CA GLU A 2 -1.59 -17.71 22.39
C GLU A 2 -2.59 -18.04 21.27
N TYR A 3 -3.87 -17.86 21.52
CA TYR A 3 -4.93 -18.21 20.59
C TYR A 3 -4.99 -17.38 19.29
N PRO A 4 -4.69 -16.06 19.27
CA PRO A 4 -4.83 -15.28 18.03
C PRO A 4 -3.67 -15.48 17.04
N LYS A 5 -2.50 -15.97 17.50
CA LYS A 5 -1.35 -16.25 16.61
C LYS A 5 -1.50 -17.56 15.85
N ILE A 6 -2.13 -18.56 16.48
CA ILE A 6 -2.33 -19.88 15.89
C ILE A 6 -3.45 -19.84 14.83
N LEU A 7 -4.45 -18.97 15.00
CA LEU A 7 -5.58 -18.87 14.07
C LEU A 7 -5.16 -18.30 12.69
N CYS A 8 -4.32 -17.26 12.65
CA CYS A 8 -3.82 -16.70 11.39
C CYS A 8 -2.88 -17.67 10.65
N ALA A 9 -2.07 -18.44 11.38
CA ALA A 9 -1.24 -19.48 10.80
C ALA A 9 -2.06 -20.67 10.25
N ALA A 10 -3.14 -21.06 10.94
CA ALA A 10 -3.98 -22.18 10.53
C ALA A 10 -4.80 -21.88 9.26
N ILE A 11 -5.26 -20.64 9.07
CA ILE A 11 -5.96 -20.23 7.83
C ILE A 11 -5.02 -20.32 6.62
N PHE A 12 -3.73 -20.03 6.80
CA PHE A 12 -2.73 -20.15 5.72
C PHE A 12 -2.39 -21.60 5.36
N VAL A 13 -2.36 -22.52 6.35
CA VAL A 13 -2.04 -23.93 6.11
C VAL A 13 -3.19 -24.67 5.41
N VAL A 14 -4.46 -24.37 5.74
CA VAL A 14 -5.61 -25.06 5.14
C VAL A 14 -5.83 -24.70 3.66
N MET A 15 -5.43 -23.49 3.24
CA MET A 15 -5.49 -23.07 1.84
C MET A 15 -4.40 -23.68 0.95
N LEU A 16 -3.28 -24.15 1.52
CA LEU A 16 -2.19 -24.79 0.77
C LEU A 16 -2.41 -26.29 0.52
N SER A 17 -3.20 -26.97 1.36
CA SER A 17 -3.40 -28.42 1.26
C SER A 17 -4.62 -28.87 0.46
N SER A 18 -5.47 -27.94 -0.01
CA SER A 18 -6.80 -28.30 -0.53
C SER A 18 -7.15 -27.62 -1.86
N ALA A 19 -6.22 -27.57 -2.82
CA ALA A 19 -6.54 -27.46 -4.24
C ALA A 19 -5.29 -27.67 -5.10
N ALA A 20 -5.02 -28.92 -5.47
CA ALA A 20 -4.39 -29.19 -6.76
C ALA A 20 -5.41 -28.87 -7.86
N LEU A 21 -5.70 -27.58 -8.08
CA LEU A 21 -6.34 -27.10 -9.30
C LEU A 21 -5.45 -26.01 -9.87
N SER A 22 -5.02 -26.23 -11.11
CA SER A 22 -4.29 -25.33 -11.98
C SER A 22 -5.12 -24.08 -12.33
N ALA A 23 -5.41 -23.23 -11.35
CA ALA A 23 -5.82 -21.86 -11.60
C ALA A 23 -4.58 -21.07 -12.07
N PRO A 24 -4.68 -20.20 -13.08
CA PRO A 24 -3.56 -19.35 -13.47
C PRO A 24 -3.16 -18.47 -12.29
N LEU A 25 -1.93 -18.63 -11.80
CA LEU A 25 -1.42 -18.17 -10.50
C LEU A 25 -1.31 -16.63 -10.35
N MET A 26 -1.49 -15.90 -11.46
CA MET A 26 -1.85 -14.48 -11.48
C MET A 26 -3.10 -14.20 -10.62
N SER A 27 -4.03 -15.15 -10.57
CA SER A 27 -5.21 -15.13 -9.71
C SER A 27 -4.86 -15.07 -8.22
N THR A 28 -3.78 -15.71 -7.75
CA THR A 28 -3.40 -15.64 -6.32
C THR A 28 -2.82 -14.28 -5.96
N THR A 29 -2.01 -13.68 -6.85
CA THR A 29 -1.51 -12.32 -6.63
C THR A 29 -2.67 -11.31 -6.69
N GLU A 30 -3.58 -11.47 -7.66
CA GLU A 30 -4.80 -10.69 -7.77
C GLU A 30 -5.64 -10.79 -6.49
N LEU A 31 -5.83 -12.01 -5.96
CA LEU A 31 -6.59 -12.26 -4.73
C LEU A 31 -5.94 -11.57 -3.52
N LEU A 32 -4.63 -11.70 -3.33
CA LEU A 32 -3.90 -11.04 -2.24
C LEU A 32 -4.01 -9.51 -2.34
N ILE A 33 -3.92 -8.96 -3.54
CA ILE A 33 -4.09 -7.52 -3.75
C ILE A 33 -5.52 -7.09 -3.38
N ARG A 34 -6.52 -7.80 -3.90
CA ARG A 34 -7.93 -7.41 -3.79
C ARG A 34 -8.49 -7.60 -2.37
N LEU A 35 -8.18 -8.72 -1.72
CA LEU A 35 -8.78 -9.10 -0.45
C LEU A 35 -8.00 -8.62 0.77
N GLU A 36 -6.69 -8.43 0.63
CA GLU A 36 -5.82 -8.19 1.79
C GLU A 36 -5.08 -6.84 1.70
N LEU A 37 -4.24 -6.67 0.68
CA LEU A 37 -3.34 -5.51 0.59
C LEU A 37 -4.12 -4.20 0.37
N ALA A 38 -5.03 -4.15 -0.59
CA ALA A 38 -5.78 -2.93 -0.89
C ALA A 38 -6.69 -2.49 0.27
N PRO A 39 -7.48 -3.38 0.91
CA PRO A 39 -8.27 -3.01 2.09
C PRO A 39 -7.40 -2.55 3.26
N SER A 40 -6.31 -3.28 3.56
CA SER A 40 -5.39 -2.91 4.64
C SER A 40 -4.78 -1.52 4.42
N LEU A 41 -4.36 -1.22 3.19
CA LEU A 41 -3.83 0.08 2.83
C LEU A 41 -4.87 1.20 2.96
N ALA A 42 -6.11 0.97 2.51
CA ALA A 42 -7.18 1.95 2.61
C ALA A 42 -7.47 2.30 4.08
N ASN A 43 -7.50 1.29 4.96
CA ASN A 43 -7.67 1.46 6.39
C ASN A 43 -6.49 2.24 7.00
N ALA A 44 -5.25 1.86 6.70
CA ALA A 44 -4.06 2.57 7.17
C ALA A 44 -4.05 4.04 6.72
N THR A 45 -4.39 4.31 5.47
CA THR A 45 -4.44 5.68 4.91
C THR A 45 -5.53 6.51 5.58
N THR A 46 -6.67 5.91 5.91
CA THR A 46 -7.77 6.57 6.62
C THR A 46 -7.33 6.90 8.05
N GLU A 47 -6.75 5.93 8.75
CA GLU A 47 -6.30 6.13 10.11
C GLU A 47 -5.16 7.15 10.22
N MET A 48 -4.27 7.22 9.22
CA MET A 48 -3.22 8.25 9.16
C MET A 48 -3.83 9.67 9.16
N LYS A 49 -4.95 9.87 8.47
CA LYS A 49 -5.67 11.17 8.46
C LYS A 49 -6.39 11.44 9.79
N ASN A 50 -6.85 10.39 10.47
CA ASN A 50 -7.49 10.51 11.78
C ASN A 50 -6.48 10.92 12.86
N VAL A 51 -5.32 10.25 12.88
CA VAL A 51 -4.24 10.50 13.85
C VAL A 51 -3.56 11.84 13.59
N TYR A 52 -3.46 12.27 12.33
CA TYR A 52 -2.81 13.53 11.93
C TYR A 52 -3.76 14.47 11.19
N PRO A 53 -4.61 15.24 11.92
CA PRO A 53 -5.66 16.08 11.32
C PRO A 53 -5.16 17.15 10.35
N PHE A 54 -3.90 17.58 10.46
CA PHE A 54 -3.35 18.60 9.54
C PHE A 54 -3.36 18.11 8.08
N ILE A 55 -3.23 16.79 7.85
CA ILE A 55 -3.35 16.18 6.52
C ILE A 55 -4.79 16.29 6.02
N ALA A 56 -5.77 15.94 6.86
CA ALA A 56 -7.19 15.95 6.51
C ALA A 56 -7.74 17.36 6.29
N SER A 57 -7.16 18.36 6.97
CA SER A 57 -7.63 19.75 6.94
C SER A 57 -7.28 20.52 5.67
N ASN A 58 -6.43 20.00 4.80
CA ASN A 58 -5.96 20.70 3.60
C ASN A 58 -5.98 19.79 2.37
N THR A 59 -6.70 20.19 1.33
CA THR A 59 -6.86 19.42 0.10
C THR A 59 -5.54 19.23 -0.66
N ASN A 60 -4.62 20.20 -0.63
CA ASN A 60 -3.30 20.05 -1.26
C ASN A 60 -2.43 19.00 -0.54
N LEU A 61 -2.68 18.76 0.76
CA LEU A 61 -2.01 17.70 1.50
C LEU A 61 -2.69 16.35 1.30
N GLN A 62 -4.03 16.33 1.33
CA GLN A 62 -4.83 15.13 1.16
C GLN A 62 -4.66 14.51 -0.25
N ASP A 63 -4.77 15.33 -1.30
CA ASP A 63 -4.64 14.93 -2.70
C ASP A 63 -3.24 15.25 -3.22
N THR A 64 -2.24 14.69 -2.55
CA THR A 64 -0.84 15.02 -2.78
C THR A 64 -0.38 14.70 -4.21
N MET A 65 0.43 15.60 -4.77
CA MET A 65 1.18 15.35 -6.00
C MET A 65 2.57 14.75 -5.74
N LEU A 66 2.95 14.56 -4.47
CA LEU A 66 4.22 13.96 -4.07
C LEU A 66 4.13 12.43 -4.19
N LEU A 67 4.74 11.89 -5.24
CA LEU A 67 4.76 10.45 -5.50
C LEU A 67 6.07 9.82 -5.01
N LEU A 68 6.07 9.25 -3.79
CA LEU A 68 7.25 8.63 -3.18
C LEU A 68 7.30 7.13 -3.45
N GLY A 69 8.48 6.62 -3.81
CA GLY A 69 8.69 5.20 -4.09
C GLY A 69 8.14 4.72 -5.44
N MET A 70 7.48 5.60 -6.20
CA MET A 70 7.01 5.29 -7.54
C MET A 70 8.18 5.15 -8.50
N VAL A 71 8.20 4.06 -9.27
CA VAL A 71 9.20 3.83 -10.31
C VAL A 71 8.57 3.94 -11.69
N HIS A 72 9.29 4.65 -12.56
CA HIS A 72 8.97 4.79 -13.97
C HIS A 72 9.21 3.44 -14.67
N THR A 73 8.13 2.66 -14.75
CA THR A 73 8.08 1.43 -15.54
C THR A 73 6.97 1.56 -16.57
N GLN A 74 7.00 0.72 -17.59
CA GLN A 74 5.90 0.63 -18.55
C GLN A 74 4.58 0.26 -17.85
N ILE A 75 3.48 0.84 -18.30
CA ILE A 75 2.13 0.47 -17.85
C ILE A 75 1.77 -0.88 -18.46
N CYS A 76 1.23 -1.79 -17.65
CA CYS A 76 0.83 -3.10 -18.11
C CYS A 76 -0.29 -3.02 -19.16
N THR A 77 -0.07 -3.68 -20.29
CA THR A 77 -1.04 -3.78 -21.39
C THR A 77 -1.37 -5.25 -21.66
N LYS A 78 -2.50 -5.52 -22.32
CA LYS A 78 -2.93 -6.89 -22.65
C LYS A 78 -1.83 -7.69 -23.36
N ASN A 79 -1.16 -7.04 -24.33
CA ASN A 79 -0.18 -7.65 -25.23
C ASN A 79 1.24 -7.75 -24.64
N MET A 80 1.44 -7.27 -23.41
CA MET A 80 2.73 -7.34 -22.74
C MET A 80 3.08 -8.80 -22.41
N GLN A 81 4.35 -9.18 -22.61
CA GLN A 81 4.80 -10.53 -22.30
C GLN A 81 4.66 -10.80 -20.80
N LEU A 82 4.43 -12.06 -20.43
CA LEU A 82 4.30 -12.47 -19.03
C LEU A 82 5.51 -12.05 -18.19
N LYS A 83 6.72 -12.23 -18.73
CA LYS A 83 7.98 -11.79 -18.10
C LYS A 83 7.92 -10.31 -17.72
N ASP A 84 7.48 -9.46 -18.64
CA ASP A 84 7.47 -8.02 -18.43
C ASP A 84 6.35 -7.62 -17.46
N LYS A 85 5.16 -8.25 -17.53
CA LYS A 85 4.07 -8.04 -16.57
C LYS A 85 4.50 -8.37 -15.14
N LEU A 86 5.10 -9.54 -14.94
CA LEU A 86 5.61 -9.97 -13.63
C LEU A 86 6.74 -9.04 -13.13
N SER A 87 7.64 -8.66 -14.03
CA SER A 87 8.75 -7.76 -13.68
C SER A 87 8.26 -6.38 -13.25
N VAL A 88 7.33 -5.79 -14.01
CA VAL A 88 6.71 -4.50 -13.67
C VAL A 88 5.96 -4.58 -12.35
N ALA A 89 5.13 -5.62 -12.16
CA ALA A 89 4.39 -5.82 -10.92
C ALA A 89 5.33 -5.93 -9.71
N TYR A 90 6.37 -6.74 -9.83
CA TYR A 90 7.33 -6.96 -8.75
C TYR A 90 8.08 -5.69 -8.38
N ILE A 91 8.70 -5.00 -9.35
CA ILE A 91 9.48 -3.77 -9.09
C ILE A 91 8.60 -2.72 -8.40
N LYS A 92 7.37 -2.54 -8.90
CA LYS A 92 6.43 -1.56 -8.35
C LYS A 92 6.11 -1.83 -6.89
N LEU A 93 5.82 -3.07 -6.51
CA LEU A 93 5.49 -3.40 -5.10
C LEU A 93 6.73 -3.49 -4.21
N SER A 94 7.83 -4.08 -4.69
CA SER A 94 9.02 -4.31 -3.87
C SER A 94 9.65 -3.01 -3.37
N ASN A 95 9.54 -1.94 -4.14
CA ASN A 95 10.10 -0.63 -3.79
C ASN A 95 9.36 0.06 -2.64
N PHE A 96 8.19 -0.45 -2.24
CA PHE A 96 7.44 0.05 -1.10
C PHE A 96 7.67 -0.75 0.18
N ILE A 97 8.37 -1.89 0.12
CA ILE A 97 8.60 -2.73 1.32
C ILE A 97 9.35 -1.92 2.40
N SER A 98 10.49 -1.33 2.06
CA SER A 98 11.27 -0.53 3.02
C SER A 98 10.55 0.76 3.44
N PRO A 99 9.99 1.58 2.51
CA PRO A 99 9.23 2.77 2.89
C PRO A 99 8.04 2.50 3.82
N LEU A 100 7.32 1.40 3.62
CA LEU A 100 6.17 1.06 4.46
C LEU A 100 6.61 0.55 5.84
N TYR A 101 7.69 -0.24 5.92
CA TYR A 101 8.27 -0.65 7.20
C TYR A 101 8.82 0.55 7.99
N MET A 102 9.40 1.54 7.29
CA MET A 102 9.85 2.80 7.89
C MET A 102 8.67 3.58 8.47
N ALA A 103 7.54 3.65 7.76
CA ALA A 103 6.32 4.28 8.29
C ALA A 103 5.81 3.57 9.55
N TYR A 104 5.73 2.23 9.53
CA TYR A 104 5.40 1.42 10.70
C TYR A 104 6.33 1.72 11.89
N SER A 105 7.64 1.67 11.68
CA SER A 105 8.65 1.85 12.74
C SER A 105 8.57 3.23 13.38
N TYR A 106 8.21 4.25 12.59
CA TYR A 106 8.04 5.60 13.09
C TYR A 106 6.78 5.72 13.98
N GLU A 107 5.67 5.08 13.62
CA GLU A 107 4.43 5.14 14.42
C GLU A 107 4.50 4.30 15.70
N GLU A 108 5.25 3.19 15.68
CA GLU A 108 5.42 2.30 16.84
C GLU A 108 5.97 3.03 18.08
N ILE A 109 6.78 4.07 17.88
CA ILE A 109 7.42 4.83 18.96
C ILE A 109 6.62 6.08 19.41
N GLN A 110 5.51 6.43 18.75
CA GLN A 110 4.74 7.65 19.05
C GLN A 110 3.83 7.55 20.27
N GLY A 111 3.61 6.33 20.78
CA GLY A 111 2.83 6.08 21.99
C GLY A 111 1.45 5.44 21.75
N PRO A 112 0.67 5.22 22.82
CA PRO A 112 -0.52 4.37 22.79
C PRO A 112 -1.62 4.83 21.82
N GLN A 113 -1.72 6.13 21.56
CA GLN A 113 -2.70 6.71 20.66
C GLN A 113 -2.48 6.33 19.18
N HIS A 114 -1.30 5.79 18.83
CA HIS A 114 -0.96 5.32 17.47
C HIS A 114 -1.11 3.80 17.30
N ASN A 115 -1.62 3.08 18.31
CA ASN A 115 -1.66 1.61 18.29
C ASN A 115 -2.48 1.06 17.11
N VAL A 116 -3.64 1.67 16.80
CA VAL A 116 -4.47 1.27 15.66
C VAL A 116 -3.72 1.47 14.35
N LEU A 117 -3.15 2.67 14.14
CA LEU A 117 -2.35 2.98 12.95
C LEU A 117 -1.15 2.03 12.80
N THR A 118 -0.45 1.76 13.90
CA THR A 118 0.70 0.85 13.94
C THR A 118 0.31 -0.56 13.50
N GLN A 119 -0.80 -1.10 14.01
CA GLN A 119 -1.30 -2.42 13.61
C GLN A 119 -1.69 -2.46 12.13
N LEU A 120 -2.34 -1.41 11.62
CA LEU A 120 -2.72 -1.31 10.21
C LEU A 120 -1.49 -1.23 9.30
N LEU A 121 -0.45 -0.47 9.69
CA LEU A 121 0.81 -0.38 8.94
C LEU A 121 1.58 -1.71 8.97
N MET A 122 1.58 -2.42 10.09
CA MET A 122 2.19 -3.74 10.22
C MET A 122 1.48 -4.77 9.31
N ALA A 123 0.15 -4.81 9.35
CA ALA A 123 -0.65 -5.69 8.49
C ALA A 123 -0.42 -5.37 7.00
N THR A 124 -0.45 -4.09 6.64
CA THR A 124 -0.20 -3.64 5.26
C THR A 124 1.21 -4.05 4.80
N SER A 125 2.22 -3.92 5.66
CA SER A 125 3.60 -4.37 5.38
C SER A 125 3.68 -5.88 5.15
N PHE A 126 2.99 -6.65 5.98
CA PHE A 126 2.91 -8.10 5.84
C PHE A 126 2.29 -8.52 4.51
N TYR A 127 1.16 -7.93 4.14
CA TYR A 127 0.48 -8.25 2.87
C TYR A 127 1.26 -7.78 1.65
N LEU A 128 1.92 -6.62 1.72
CA LEU A 128 2.79 -6.13 0.65
C LEU A 128 3.96 -7.10 0.42
N ASN A 129 4.65 -7.49 1.49
CA ASN A 129 5.78 -8.41 1.40
C ASN A 129 5.34 -9.81 0.91
N SER A 130 4.19 -10.29 1.37
CA SER A 130 3.62 -11.56 0.91
C SER A 130 3.28 -11.51 -0.58
N THR A 131 2.67 -10.43 -1.04
CA THR A 131 2.33 -10.22 -2.47
C THR A 131 3.60 -10.15 -3.33
N ALA A 132 4.60 -9.39 -2.90
CA ALA A 132 5.88 -9.29 -3.60
C ALA A 132 6.65 -10.63 -3.62
N SER A 133 6.58 -11.40 -2.54
CA SER A 133 7.19 -12.74 -2.45
C SER A 133 6.51 -13.74 -3.39
N THR A 134 5.17 -13.69 -3.50
CA THR A 134 4.43 -14.49 -4.48
C THR A 134 4.85 -14.14 -5.91
N LEU A 135 4.94 -12.85 -6.25
CA LEU A 135 5.43 -12.41 -7.56
C LEU A 135 6.87 -12.88 -7.83
N ARG A 136 7.76 -12.79 -6.83
CA ARG A 136 9.13 -13.27 -6.93
C ARG A 136 9.19 -14.78 -7.21
N HIS A 137 8.35 -15.56 -6.51
CA HIS A 137 8.25 -16.99 -6.74
C HIS A 137 7.83 -17.29 -8.17
N GLU A 138 6.83 -16.57 -8.71
CA GLU A 138 6.38 -16.74 -10.08
C GLU A 138 7.45 -16.41 -11.12
N ILE A 139 8.20 -15.32 -10.91
CA ILE A 139 9.32 -14.95 -11.77
C ILE A 139 10.33 -16.11 -11.85
N LEU A 140 10.73 -16.64 -10.68
CA LEU A 140 11.72 -17.72 -10.60
C LEU A 140 11.21 -19.04 -11.18
N LYS A 141 9.95 -19.39 -10.92
CA LYS A 141 9.29 -20.60 -11.44
C LYS A 141 9.25 -20.62 -12.97
N ASN A 142 9.12 -19.46 -13.61
CA ASN A 142 9.15 -19.32 -15.06
C ASN A 142 10.58 -19.21 -15.63
N GLY A 143 11.62 -19.35 -14.81
CA GLY A 143 13.02 -19.26 -15.23
C GLY A 143 13.47 -17.83 -15.56
N PHE A 144 12.74 -16.81 -15.10
CA PHE A 144 13.11 -15.41 -15.30
C PHE A 144 14.03 -14.91 -14.18
N SER A 145 14.82 -13.87 -14.46
CA SER A 145 15.60 -13.18 -13.45
C SER A 145 14.73 -12.21 -12.65
N VAL A 146 14.94 -12.17 -11.33
CA VAL A 146 14.27 -11.19 -10.47
C VAL A 146 14.85 -9.81 -10.75
N PRO A 147 14.03 -8.82 -11.18
CA PRO A 147 14.54 -7.50 -11.48
C PRO A 147 14.94 -6.74 -10.21
N GLY A 148 15.90 -5.83 -10.36
CA GLY A 148 16.32 -4.94 -9.28
C GLY A 148 15.29 -3.85 -9.00
N GLY A 149 15.12 -3.52 -7.73
CA GLY A 149 14.32 -2.39 -7.26
C GLY A 149 15.11 -1.09 -7.13
N GLN A 150 14.42 -0.01 -6.79
CA GLN A 150 15.04 1.22 -6.31
C GLN A 150 15.14 1.19 -4.79
N ASN A 151 16.29 1.58 -4.24
CA ASN A 151 16.50 1.74 -2.81
C ASN A 151 16.68 3.22 -2.50
N LEU A 152 15.58 3.91 -2.20
CA LEU A 152 15.63 5.27 -1.66
C LEU A 152 15.86 5.19 -0.16
N SER A 153 16.84 5.96 0.33
CA SER A 153 17.09 6.09 1.77
C SER A 153 16.03 6.97 2.43
N GLU A 154 15.85 6.79 3.74
CA GLU A 154 14.95 7.62 4.56
C GLU A 154 15.28 9.11 4.39
N ALA A 155 16.57 9.49 4.43
CA ALA A 155 17.00 10.87 4.28
C ALA A 155 16.63 11.47 2.90
N GLN A 156 16.65 10.66 1.82
CA GLN A 156 16.22 11.12 0.50
C GLN A 156 14.70 11.36 0.47
N LEU A 157 13.92 10.46 1.07
CA LEU A 157 12.47 10.61 1.17
C LEU A 157 12.10 11.85 2.00
N ASP A 158 12.78 12.08 3.12
CA ASP A 158 12.61 13.28 3.95
C ASP A 158 12.96 14.56 3.18
N HIS A 159 14.06 14.53 2.42
CA HIS A 159 14.50 15.66 1.62
C HIS A 159 13.46 16.05 0.55
N TYR A 160 12.98 15.08 -0.23
CA TYR A 160 11.94 15.32 -1.24
C TYR A 160 10.64 15.84 -0.62
N THR A 161 10.26 15.26 0.52
CA THR A 161 9.05 15.67 1.24
C THR A 161 9.16 17.09 1.76
N ARG A 162 10.32 17.47 2.33
CA ARG A 162 10.56 18.83 2.81
C ARG A 162 10.51 19.84 1.68
N GLN A 163 11.14 19.56 0.54
CA GLN A 163 11.12 20.45 -0.62
C GLN A 163 9.68 20.66 -1.12
N TYR A 164 8.89 19.59 -1.18
CA TYR A 164 7.50 19.66 -1.59
C TYR A 164 6.64 20.50 -0.63
N LEU A 165 6.74 20.23 0.68
CA LEU A 165 6.02 21.02 1.70
C LEU A 165 6.43 22.49 1.67
N GLN A 166 7.72 22.78 1.49
CA GLN A 166 8.21 24.15 1.39
C GLN A 166 7.61 24.88 0.20
N ALA A 167 7.54 24.23 -0.97
CA ALA A 167 6.89 24.80 -2.14
C ALA A 167 5.41 25.11 -1.88
N LEU A 168 4.67 24.26 -1.17
CA LEU A 168 3.28 24.54 -0.82
C LEU A 168 3.15 25.74 0.14
N VAL A 169 4.05 25.88 1.12
CA VAL A 169 4.08 27.03 2.05
C VAL A 169 4.43 28.32 1.30
N ASP A 170 5.46 28.30 0.46
CA ASP A 170 5.93 29.47 -0.28
C ASP A 170 4.85 30.02 -1.24
N ASN A 171 4.05 29.11 -1.82
CA ASN A 171 2.91 29.45 -2.67
C ASN A 171 1.61 29.75 -1.89
N LYS A 172 1.66 29.80 -0.55
CA LYS A 172 0.52 30.07 0.34
C LYS A 172 -0.65 29.08 0.17
N LEU A 173 -0.34 27.84 -0.25
CA LEU A 173 -1.32 26.76 -0.44
C LEU A 173 -1.60 26.00 0.87
N VAL A 174 -0.65 26.04 1.79
CA VAL A 174 -0.76 25.49 3.15
C VAL A 174 -0.20 26.51 4.15
N THR A 175 -0.78 26.57 5.34
CA THR A 175 -0.19 27.31 6.47
C THR A 175 0.30 26.28 7.47
N LEU A 176 1.57 25.87 7.32
CA LEU A 176 2.18 24.79 8.08
C LEU A 176 3.61 25.16 8.49
N VAL A 177 3.98 24.87 9.73
CA VAL A 177 5.38 24.98 10.18
C VAL A 177 6.09 23.66 9.86
N ILE A 178 7.11 23.70 9.00
CA ILE A 178 7.78 22.49 8.49
C ILE A 178 8.86 22.03 9.48
N THR A 179 8.44 21.25 10.48
CA THR A 179 9.33 20.55 11.41
C THR A 179 9.76 19.19 10.85
N ASP A 180 10.77 18.57 11.46
CA ASP A 180 11.18 17.20 11.11
C ASP A 180 10.04 16.18 11.29
N ASP A 181 9.24 16.38 12.32
CA ASP A 181 8.09 15.54 12.62
C ASP A 181 7.02 15.63 11.53
N VAL A 182 6.65 16.86 11.15
CA VAL A 182 5.71 17.13 10.06
C VAL A 182 6.19 16.50 8.74
N VAL A 183 7.49 16.59 8.46
CA VAL A 183 8.09 15.97 7.27
C VAL A 183 7.94 14.44 7.32
N LYS A 184 8.26 13.80 8.43
CA LYS A 184 8.17 12.32 8.57
C LYS A 184 6.74 11.82 8.48
N VAL A 185 5.80 12.50 9.15
CA VAL A 185 4.38 12.18 9.10
C VAL A 185 3.86 12.32 7.67
N TYR A 186 4.13 13.45 7.01
CA TYR A 186 3.64 13.68 5.67
C TYR A 186 4.27 12.75 4.63
N ARG A 187 5.56 12.42 4.79
CA ARG A 187 6.25 11.40 3.99
C ARG A 187 5.57 10.05 4.12
N ASN A 188 5.27 9.60 5.34
CA ASN A 188 4.60 8.33 5.59
C ASN A 188 3.21 8.30 4.94
N TYR A 189 2.46 9.40 5.04
CA TYR A 189 1.18 9.55 4.33
C TYR A 189 1.35 9.47 2.81
N ALA A 190 2.31 10.20 2.24
CA ALA A 190 2.58 10.20 0.81
C ALA A 190 3.00 8.82 0.29
N ILE A 191 3.72 8.02 1.08
CA ILE A 191 4.03 6.61 0.76
C ILE A 191 2.75 5.79 0.64
N LEU A 192 1.83 5.86 1.61
CA LEU A 192 0.56 5.14 1.56
C LEU A 192 -0.30 5.57 0.38
N TYR A 193 -0.40 6.88 0.16
CA TYR A 193 -1.15 7.47 -0.93
C TYR A 193 -0.61 7.00 -2.29
N THR A 194 0.71 7.04 -2.47
CA THR A 194 1.37 6.59 -3.70
C THR A 194 1.19 5.08 -3.91
N LEU A 195 1.27 4.29 -2.84
CA LEU A 195 1.07 2.84 -2.92
C LEU A 195 -0.34 2.48 -3.41
N ASN A 196 -1.36 3.27 -3.09
CA ASN A 196 -2.72 3.02 -3.57
C ASN A 196 -2.81 3.11 -5.10
N ASP A 197 -2.13 4.10 -5.70
CA ASP A 197 -2.07 4.23 -7.16
C ASP A 197 -1.18 3.17 -7.80
N VAL A 198 -0.10 2.78 -7.12
CA VAL A 198 0.75 1.67 -7.56
C VAL A 198 -0.02 0.35 -7.57
N ILE A 199 -0.82 0.07 -6.55
CA ILE A 199 -1.67 -1.14 -6.50
C ILE A 199 -2.62 -1.17 -7.69
N LYS A 200 -3.26 -0.05 -8.05
CA LYS A 200 -4.12 0.02 -9.24
C LYS A 200 -3.35 -0.33 -10.52
N GLN A 201 -2.13 0.19 -10.67
CA GLN A 201 -1.27 -0.11 -11.81
C GLN A 201 -0.81 -1.57 -11.83
N VAL A 202 -0.52 -2.16 -10.66
CA VAL A 202 -0.11 -3.56 -10.54
C VAL A 202 -1.28 -4.50 -10.77
N TYR A 203 -2.48 -4.12 -10.34
CA TYR A 203 -3.69 -4.90 -10.55
C TYR A 203 -3.91 -5.17 -12.04
N THR A 204 -3.71 -4.18 -12.91
CA THR A 204 -3.80 -4.38 -14.38
C THR A 204 -2.70 -5.27 -14.95
N CYS A 205 -1.57 -5.43 -14.25
CA CYS A 205 -0.55 -6.41 -14.61
C CYS A 205 -1.00 -7.82 -14.28
N VAL A 206 -1.69 -8.01 -13.16
CA VAL A 206 -2.01 -9.33 -12.58
C VAL A 206 -3.40 -9.86 -12.92
N THR A 207 -4.30 -9.05 -13.46
CA THR A 207 -5.64 -9.52 -13.86
C THR A 207 -5.65 -10.11 -15.27
N ALA A 208 -6.47 -11.14 -15.45
CA ALA A 208 -6.74 -11.74 -16.77
C ALA A 208 -7.83 -10.98 -17.56
N SER A 209 -8.74 -10.26 -16.89
CA SER A 209 -9.78 -9.43 -17.51
C SER A 209 -9.53 -7.94 -17.26
N GLN A 210 -9.91 -7.11 -18.23
CA GLN A 210 -9.69 -5.67 -18.22
C GLN A 210 -10.82 -4.91 -17.52
N ASP A 211 -11.41 -5.47 -16.46
CA ASP A 211 -12.46 -4.77 -15.73
C ASP A 211 -11.83 -3.93 -14.62
N ALA A 212 -11.10 -2.88 -15.03
CA ALA A 212 -10.71 -1.78 -14.14
C ALA A 212 -11.95 -1.12 -13.47
N ILE A 213 -13.14 -1.36 -14.04
CA ILE A 213 -14.45 -0.96 -13.53
C ILE A 213 -14.77 -1.65 -12.18
N ASP A 214 -14.29 -2.88 -11.95
CA ASP A 214 -14.60 -3.62 -10.72
C ASP A 214 -13.78 -3.15 -9.51
N TYR A 215 -12.55 -2.66 -9.71
CA TYR A 215 -11.72 -2.15 -8.61
C TYR A 215 -12.27 -0.82 -8.04
N GLN A 216 -12.74 0.09 -8.90
CA GLN A 216 -13.39 1.33 -8.46
C GLN A 216 -14.73 1.06 -7.76
N THR A 217 -15.49 0.07 -8.24
CA THR A 217 -16.76 -0.35 -7.63
C THR A 217 -16.53 -1.00 -6.27
N PHE A 218 -15.45 -1.78 -6.10
CA PHE A 218 -15.06 -2.36 -4.82
C PHE A 218 -14.58 -1.32 -3.80
N GLN A 219 -13.74 -0.35 -4.21
CA GLN A 219 -13.30 0.72 -3.29
C GLN A 219 -14.47 1.59 -2.80
N LYS A 220 -15.50 1.83 -3.65
CA LYS A 220 -16.74 2.47 -3.20
C LYS A 220 -17.49 1.61 -2.17
N ALA A 221 -17.58 0.30 -2.36
CA ALA A 221 -18.27 -0.59 -1.42
C ALA A 221 -17.59 -0.66 -0.04
N THR A 222 -16.26 -0.56 0.02
CA THR A 222 -15.52 -0.55 1.31
C THR A 222 -15.74 0.76 2.07
N GLN A 223 -15.85 1.89 1.37
CA GLN A 223 -16.14 3.21 1.97
C GLN A 223 -17.56 3.32 2.54
N THR A 224 -18.56 2.63 1.96
CA THR A 224 -19.95 2.69 2.44
C THR A 224 -20.20 1.82 3.69
N SER A 225 -19.35 0.82 3.95
CA SER A 225 -19.55 -0.11 5.09
C SER A 225 -19.18 0.48 6.46
N THR A 226 -18.50 1.63 6.51
CA THR A 226 -18.06 2.29 7.75
C THR A 226 -19.00 3.41 8.23
N GLN A 227 -20.12 3.67 7.54
CA GLN A 227 -21.11 4.69 7.93
C GLN A 227 -22.40 4.15 8.57
N SER A 228 -22.54 2.84 8.75
CA SER A 228 -23.70 2.25 9.40
C SER A 228 -23.29 1.55 10.68
N ASN A 229 -23.08 2.31 11.77
CA ASN A 229 -23.30 1.89 13.15
C ASN A 229 -23.16 3.12 14.07
N SER A 230 -24.16 4.03 14.02
CA SER A 230 -24.50 4.86 15.17
C SER A 230 -25.81 4.33 15.73
N PRO A 231 -25.87 3.89 17.00
CA PRO A 231 -27.13 3.58 17.65
C PRO A 231 -27.84 4.89 17.95
N THR A 232 -29.07 5.02 17.46
CA THR A 232 -30.04 6.00 17.94
C THR A 232 -30.40 5.65 19.38
N GLU A 233 -29.92 6.42 20.35
CA GLU A 233 -30.44 6.39 21.71
C GLU A 233 -31.77 7.16 21.77
N ASN A 234 -32.73 6.57 22.48
CA ASN A 234 -34.03 7.12 22.85
C ASN A 234 -33.90 8.21 23.93
#